data_AF-A0A7S1UXS5-F1
#
_entry.id   AF-A0A7S1UXS5-F1
#
_cell.length_a   1.000
_cell.length_b   1.000
_cell.length_c   1.000
_cell.angle_alpha   90.00
_cell.angle_beta   90.00
_cell.angle_gamma   90.00
#
_symmetry.space_group_name_H-M   'P 1'
#
loop_
_entity.id
_entity.type
_entity.pdbx_description
1 polymer ?
#
loop_
_entity_poly.entity_id
_entity_poly.type
_entity_poly.pdbx_seq_one_letter_code
_entity_poly.pdbx_strand_id
1 'polypeptide(L)'
;CLCLSTEKHVELIHELWNENYGNGSSSSFSKNATVFLSTEDPLVLDETLRLGRKTTHVNNKNSSVRFIYSPQDVMQNSGKPTGWNPTQGDEILLHSLVALKLQLHATYTVANCCSNFHLMLLDLFRHGCGYDARSSGVSTSQGDETIQQYQQQRQMCLQDRPNRDYNVCCAWTETEE
;
A
#
# COMPACT_ATOMS: atom_id res chain seq x y z
N CYS A 1 -0.95 19.48 11.69
CA CYS A 1 -0.57 19.07 10.32
C CYS A 1 -1.81 18.48 9.63
N LEU A 2 -2.10 18.83 8.38
CA LEU A 2 -3.14 18.10 7.64
C LEU A 2 -2.56 16.75 7.20
N CYS A 3 -3.24 15.65 7.55
CA CYS A 3 -2.99 14.32 7.01
C CYS A 3 -3.98 14.03 5.87
N LEU A 4 -3.63 13.11 4.98
CA LEU A 4 -4.58 12.60 3.99
C LEU A 4 -5.68 11.81 4.73
N SER A 5 -6.95 12.17 4.51
CA SER A 5 -8.06 11.51 5.19
C SER A 5 -8.21 10.06 4.75
N THR A 6 -8.87 9.25 5.57
CA THR A 6 -9.16 7.86 5.25
C THR A 6 -10.02 7.73 4.00
N GLU A 7 -10.99 8.64 3.79
CA GLU A 7 -11.79 8.70 2.58
C GLU A 7 -10.94 8.87 1.33
N LYS A 8 -9.94 9.75 1.38
CA LYS A 8 -9.05 9.98 0.24
C LYS A 8 -8.18 8.77 -0.09
N HIS A 9 -7.76 8.00 0.91
CA HIS A 9 -7.08 6.72 0.66
C HIS A 9 -8.01 5.71 -0.02
N VAL A 10 -9.26 5.61 0.42
CA VAL A 10 -10.25 4.70 -0.19
C VAL A 10 -10.62 5.14 -1.61
N GLU A 11 -10.81 6.44 -1.86
CA GLU A 11 -11.03 7.01 -3.19
C GLU A 11 -9.90 6.63 -4.14
N LEU A 12 -8.65 6.79 -3.70
CA LEU A 12 -7.47 6.46 -4.47
C LEU A 12 -7.36 4.96 -4.80
N ILE A 13 -7.69 4.08 -3.84
CA ILE A 13 -7.74 2.63 -4.08
C ILE A 13 -8.72 2.32 -5.22
N HIS A 14 -9.90 2.95 -5.21
CA HIS A 14 -10.90 2.78 -6.27
C HIS A 14 -10.43 3.35 -7.61
N GLU A 15 -9.80 4.52 -7.61
CA GLU A 15 -9.22 5.15 -8.80
C GLU A 15 -8.21 4.18 -9.47
N LEU A 16 -7.24 3.69 -8.70
CA LEU A 16 -6.22 2.74 -9.18
C LEU A 16 -6.82 1.42 -9.65
N TRP A 17 -7.80 0.88 -8.93
CA TRP A 17 -8.49 -0.34 -9.35
C TRP A 17 -9.18 -0.14 -10.70
N ASN A 18 -9.88 0.97 -10.87
CA ASN A 18 -10.60 1.28 -12.11
C ASN A 18 -9.64 1.56 -13.28
N GLU A 19 -8.53 2.26 -13.05
CA GLU A 19 -7.50 2.50 -14.08
C GLU A 19 -6.94 1.19 -14.64
N ASN A 20 -6.70 0.20 -13.77
CA ASN A 20 -6.03 -1.04 -14.16
C ASN A 20 -6.99 -2.16 -14.59
N TYR A 21 -8.24 -2.15 -14.12
CA TYR A 21 -9.20 -3.24 -14.35
C TYR A 21 -10.57 -2.80 -14.87
N GLY A 22 -10.85 -1.49 -14.95
CA GLY A 22 -12.17 -0.95 -15.24
C GLY A 22 -12.58 -0.90 -16.71
N ASN A 23 -11.65 -0.99 -17.66
CA ASN A 23 -11.89 -0.57 -19.05
C ASN A 23 -11.91 -1.67 -20.14
N GLY A 24 -11.85 -2.99 -19.84
CA GLY A 24 -11.95 -3.92 -20.98
C GLY A 24 -11.82 -5.43 -20.82
N SER A 25 -11.68 -6.01 -19.62
CA SER A 25 -11.59 -7.47 -19.53
C SER A 25 -12.96 -8.11 -19.25
N SER A 26 -13.60 -8.64 -20.29
CA SER A 26 -14.74 -9.58 -20.20
C SER A 26 -14.38 -10.92 -19.54
N SER A 27 -13.20 -11.04 -18.93
CA SER A 27 -12.77 -12.24 -18.24
C SER A 27 -13.48 -12.36 -16.91
N SER A 28 -14.07 -13.52 -16.66
CA SER A 28 -14.79 -13.96 -15.44
C SER A 28 -13.98 -13.89 -14.13
N PHE A 29 -12.84 -13.21 -14.08
CA PHE A 29 -12.08 -13.04 -12.83
C PHE A 29 -12.88 -12.19 -11.85
N SER A 30 -12.95 -12.67 -10.60
CA SER A 30 -13.66 -12.01 -9.51
C SER A 30 -13.19 -10.55 -9.41
N LYS A 31 -14.10 -9.60 -9.52
CA LYS A 31 -13.86 -8.14 -9.50
C LYS A 31 -13.48 -7.61 -8.11
N ASN A 32 -12.96 -8.46 -7.25
CA ASN A 32 -12.68 -8.13 -5.86
C ASN A 32 -11.27 -7.58 -5.73
N ALA A 33 -11.14 -6.32 -5.34
CA ALA A 33 -9.87 -5.73 -5.00
C ALA A 33 -9.43 -6.30 -3.65
N THR A 34 -8.24 -6.90 -3.57
CA THR A 34 -7.63 -7.23 -2.29
C THR A 34 -6.64 -6.13 -1.93
N VAL A 35 -6.83 -5.51 -0.77
CA VAL A 35 -5.98 -4.42 -0.27
C VAL A 35 -5.28 -4.92 0.99
N PHE A 36 -3.95 -4.90 0.99
CA PHE A 36 -3.18 -5.06 2.21
C PHE A 36 -3.12 -3.71 2.90
N LEU A 37 -3.70 -3.63 4.10
CA LEU A 37 -3.76 -2.43 4.91
C LEU A 37 -2.79 -2.57 6.10
N SER A 38 -1.94 -1.58 6.25
CA SER A 38 -1.01 -1.40 7.36
C SER A 38 -1.21 0.01 7.89
N THR A 39 -1.48 0.12 9.20
CA THR A 39 -1.69 1.41 9.87
C THR A 39 -1.34 1.25 11.35
N GLU A 40 -0.63 2.23 11.90
CA GLU A 40 -0.33 2.30 13.34
C GLU A 40 -1.48 2.91 14.16
N ASP A 41 -2.48 3.50 13.49
CA ASP A 41 -3.63 4.14 14.13
C ASP A 41 -4.88 3.23 14.08
N PRO A 42 -5.41 2.79 15.23
CA PRO A 42 -6.63 1.97 15.29
C PRO A 42 -7.89 2.69 14.82
N LEU A 43 -7.97 4.02 14.97
CA LEU A 43 -9.12 4.80 14.48
C LEU A 43 -9.15 4.84 12.95
N VAL A 44 -7.98 5.00 12.33
CA VAL A 44 -7.83 4.91 10.86
C VAL A 44 -8.21 3.52 10.38
N LEU A 45 -7.83 2.45 11.10
CA LEU A 45 -8.23 1.08 10.75
C LEU A 45 -9.75 0.93 10.76
N ASP A 46 -10.42 1.28 11.86
CA ASP A 46 -11.87 1.15 11.98
C ASP A 46 -12.59 1.96 10.90
N GLU A 47 -12.16 3.20 10.69
CA GLU A 47 -12.72 4.08 9.67
C GLU A 47 -12.53 3.51 8.26
N THR A 48 -11.34 2.97 7.94
CA THR A 48 -11.04 2.37 6.64
C THR A 48 -11.95 1.18 6.37
N LEU A 49 -12.11 0.30 7.36
CA LEU A 49 -12.97 -0.87 7.25
C LEU A 49 -14.45 -0.47 7.11
N ARG A 50 -14.90 0.56 7.83
CA ARG A 50 -16.25 1.11 7.71
C ARG A 50 -16.51 1.70 6.34
N LEU A 51 -15.59 2.53 5.82
CA LEU A 51 -15.70 3.15 4.50
C LEU A 51 -15.65 2.12 3.37
N GLY A 52 -14.75 1.14 3.49
CA GLY A 52 -14.63 0.03 2.54
C GLY A 52 -15.92 -0.76 2.37
N ARG A 53 -16.69 -0.98 3.45
CA ARG A 53 -18.02 -1.62 3.40
C ARG A 53 -19.10 -0.71 2.81
N LYS A 54 -18.95 0.61 2.93
CA LYS A 54 -19.92 1.59 2.42
C LYS A 54 -19.76 1.78 0.91
N THR A 55 -18.53 1.92 0.43
CA THR A 55 -18.25 2.16 -1.00
C THR A 55 -18.66 0.98 -1.90
N THR A 56 -18.69 -0.25 -1.36
CA THR A 56 -19.26 -1.40 -2.07
C THR A 56 -20.75 -1.27 -2.41
N HIS A 57 -21.49 -0.41 -1.71
CA HIS A 57 -22.91 -0.20 -1.96
C HIS A 57 -23.23 1.00 -2.87
N VAL A 58 -22.34 1.98 -3.01
CA VAL A 58 -22.68 3.27 -3.64
C VAL A 58 -22.52 3.27 -5.17
N ASN A 59 -21.61 2.47 -5.72
CA ASN A 59 -21.23 2.60 -7.13
C ASN A 59 -21.86 1.61 -8.13
N ASN A 60 -22.83 0.77 -7.72
CA ASN A 60 -23.58 -0.15 -8.58
C ASN A 60 -22.73 -1.08 -9.49
N LYS A 61 -21.41 -1.11 -9.26
CA LYS A 61 -20.43 -2.01 -9.86
C LYS A 61 -20.07 -3.02 -8.77
N ASN A 62 -20.22 -4.31 -9.07
CA ASN A 62 -19.94 -5.46 -8.18
C ASN A 62 -18.47 -5.60 -7.74
N SER A 63 -17.68 -4.52 -7.64
CA SER A 63 -16.34 -4.58 -7.11
C SER A 63 -16.40 -4.48 -5.58
N SER A 64 -16.17 -5.60 -4.90
CA SER A 64 -15.96 -5.58 -3.45
C SER A 64 -14.50 -5.34 -3.11
N VAL A 65 -14.21 -4.49 -2.13
CA VAL A 65 -12.86 -4.33 -1.59
C VAL A 65 -12.73 -5.23 -0.38
N ARG A 66 -11.76 -6.16 -0.42
CA ARG A 66 -11.40 -7.02 0.69
C ARG A 66 -10.10 -6.51 1.30
N PHE A 67 -10.19 -6.07 2.55
CA PHE A 67 -9.00 -5.67 3.32
C PHE A 67 -8.39 -6.88 4.01
N ILE A 68 -7.08 -7.02 3.88
CA ILE A 68 -6.25 -7.91 4.68
C ILE A 68 -5.35 -7.03 5.52
N TYR A 69 -5.37 -7.21 6.83
CA TYR A 69 -4.57 -6.45 7.79
C TYR A 69 -4.13 -7.37 8.92
N SER A 70 -3.06 -6.99 9.61
CA SER A 70 -2.69 -7.63 10.88
C SER A 70 -3.22 -6.76 12.02
N PRO A 71 -4.06 -7.30 12.92
CA PRO A 71 -4.55 -6.55 14.08
C PRO A 71 -3.46 -6.25 15.12
N GLN A 72 -2.23 -6.73 14.91
CA GLN A 72 -1.06 -6.42 15.72
C GLN A 72 -0.16 -5.35 15.08
N ASP A 73 -0.44 -4.96 13.83
CA ASP A 73 0.25 -3.87 13.14
C ASP A 73 -0.23 -2.47 13.60
N VAL A 74 -1.35 -2.43 14.32
CA VAL A 74 -1.92 -1.22 14.98
C VAL A 74 -1.27 -0.88 16.31
N MET A 75 -0.10 -1.43 16.63
CA MET A 75 0.61 -0.98 17.82
C MET A 75 1.16 0.43 17.58
N GLN A 76 0.50 1.41 18.22
CA GLN A 76 0.93 2.80 18.28
C GLN A 76 2.42 2.87 18.64
N ASN A 77 3.14 3.81 18.02
CA ASN A 77 4.51 4.15 18.42
C ASN A 77 5.51 2.99 18.27
N SER A 78 5.38 2.14 17.24
CA SER A 78 6.45 1.18 16.89
C SER A 78 7.79 1.84 16.57
N GLY A 79 7.78 3.15 16.30
CA GLY A 79 8.96 4.02 16.22
C GLY A 79 9.47 4.60 17.55
N LYS A 80 8.80 4.39 18.69
CA LYS A 80 9.24 4.84 20.03
C LYS A 80 9.49 3.65 20.96
N PRO A 81 10.64 2.98 20.85
CA PRO A 81 10.99 1.82 21.69
C PRO A 81 11.18 2.19 23.17
N THR A 82 11.14 3.46 23.55
CA THR A 82 11.50 3.96 24.89
C THR A 82 10.57 3.50 26.02
N GLY A 83 9.42 2.90 25.72
CA GLY A 83 8.50 2.33 26.71
C GLY A 83 8.39 0.81 26.69
N TRP A 84 9.19 0.13 25.87
CA TRP A 84 8.96 -1.29 25.59
C TRP A 84 9.70 -2.22 26.52
N ASN A 85 9.01 -3.28 26.93
CA ASN A 85 9.65 -4.41 27.57
C ASN A 85 10.51 -5.13 26.51
N PRO A 86 11.81 -5.34 26.73
CA PRO A 86 12.68 -6.06 25.78
C PRO A 86 12.13 -7.40 25.32
N THR A 87 11.30 -8.07 26.13
CA THR A 87 10.66 -9.33 25.77
C THR A 87 9.61 -9.21 24.65
N GLN A 88 9.14 -8.00 24.33
CA GLN A 88 8.19 -7.73 23.24
C GLN A 88 8.88 -7.37 21.92
N GLY A 89 10.20 -7.11 21.94
CA GLY A 89 10.94 -6.67 20.76
C GLY A 89 10.85 -7.66 19.59
N ASP A 90 10.90 -8.96 19.88
CA ASP A 90 10.79 -10.02 18.87
C ASP A 90 9.41 -10.04 18.21
N GLU A 91 8.35 -9.80 18.97
CA GLU A 91 6.98 -9.74 18.45
C GLU A 91 6.81 -8.55 17.51
N ILE A 92 7.30 -7.37 17.89
CA ILE A 92 7.26 -6.20 16.99
C ILE A 92 8.07 -6.45 15.73
N LEU A 93 9.29 -6.98 15.86
CA LEU A 93 10.11 -7.28 14.70
C LEU A 93 9.38 -8.25 13.78
N LEU A 94 8.76 -9.30 14.33
CA LEU A 94 7.96 -10.25 13.57
C LEU A 94 6.78 -9.57 12.86
N HIS A 95 6.01 -8.73 13.55
CA HIS A 95 4.88 -8.01 12.95
C HIS A 95 5.33 -7.04 11.84
N SER A 96 6.42 -6.32 12.07
CA SER A 96 7.04 -5.43 11.08
C SER A 96 7.52 -6.19 9.84
N LEU A 97 8.13 -7.37 10.03
CA LEU A 97 8.55 -8.25 8.93
C LEU A 97 7.36 -8.84 8.17
N VAL A 98 6.26 -9.16 8.86
CA VAL A 98 5.01 -9.62 8.23
C VAL A 98 4.39 -8.50 7.40
N ALA A 99 4.26 -7.29 7.95
CA ALA A 99 3.76 -6.12 7.23
C ALA A 99 4.63 -5.80 6.00
N LEU A 100 5.95 -5.79 6.17
CA LEU A 100 6.91 -5.62 5.08
C LEU A 100 6.72 -6.69 3.99
N LYS A 101 6.64 -7.97 4.37
CA LYS A 101 6.45 -9.07 3.42
C LYS A 101 5.12 -8.96 2.66
N LEU A 102 4.03 -8.57 3.34
CA LEU A 102 2.73 -8.37 2.69
C LEU A 102 2.79 -7.22 1.68
N GLN A 103 3.43 -6.10 2.03
CA GLN A 103 3.60 -4.97 1.12
C GLN A 103 4.51 -5.33 -0.07
N LEU A 104 5.58 -6.10 0.17
CA LEU A 104 6.45 -6.68 -0.87
C LEU A 104 5.75 -7.74 -1.74
N HIS A 105 4.55 -8.21 -1.39
CA HIS A 105 3.75 -9.11 -2.23
C HIS A 105 2.64 -8.40 -3.00
N ALA A 106 2.40 -7.11 -2.74
CA ALA A 106 1.37 -6.37 -3.43
C ALA A 106 1.73 -6.16 -4.91
N THR A 107 0.74 -6.26 -5.80
CA THR A 107 0.90 -5.91 -7.22
C THR A 107 1.06 -4.40 -7.41
N TYR A 108 0.36 -3.63 -6.57
CA TYR A 108 0.39 -2.18 -6.53
C TYR A 108 0.69 -1.73 -5.11
N THR A 109 1.73 -0.91 -4.95
CA THR A 109 2.03 -0.26 -3.67
C THR A 109 1.83 1.24 -3.82
N VAL A 110 0.96 1.79 -2.98
CA VAL A 110 0.76 3.22 -2.84
C VAL A 110 1.45 3.65 -1.56
N ALA A 111 2.56 4.35 -1.71
CA ALA A 111 3.43 4.72 -0.62
C ALA A 111 3.24 6.20 -0.24
N ASN A 112 3.17 6.49 1.06
CA ASN A 112 3.42 7.83 1.56
C ASN A 112 4.94 8.05 1.60
N CYS A 113 5.48 8.79 0.64
CA CYS A 113 6.93 8.98 0.47
C CYS A 113 7.57 9.95 1.47
N CYS A 114 6.79 10.39 2.46
CA CYS A 114 7.33 11.04 3.65
C CYS A 114 7.52 10.08 4.83
N SER A 115 7.15 8.80 4.70
CA SER A 115 7.48 7.76 5.68
C SER A 115 8.82 7.10 5.34
N ASN A 116 9.74 7.08 6.30
CA ASN A 116 11.03 6.37 6.15
C ASN A 116 10.83 4.88 5.84
N PHE A 117 9.78 4.26 6.38
CA PHE A 117 9.46 2.87 6.07
C PHE A 117 9.09 2.69 4.59
N HIS A 118 8.27 3.58 4.05
CA HIS A 118 7.93 3.53 2.62
C HIS A 118 9.11 3.91 1.72
N LEU A 119 9.98 4.83 2.13
CA LEU A 119 11.22 5.12 1.40
C LEU A 119 12.12 3.89 1.34
N MET A 120 12.32 3.21 2.48
CA MET A 120 13.04 1.94 2.52
C MET A 120 12.38 0.88 1.62
N LEU A 121 11.05 0.77 1.65
CA LEU A 121 10.31 -0.15 0.81
C LEU A 121 10.53 0.13 -0.69
N LEU A 122 10.46 1.41 -1.09
CA LEU A 122 10.75 1.84 -2.48
C LEU A 122 12.18 1.53 -2.88
N ASP A 123 13.15 1.71 -1.98
CA ASP A 123 14.54 1.35 -2.24
C ASP A 123 14.73 -0.17 -2.38
N LEU A 124 14.08 -0.98 -1.54
CA LEU A 124 14.06 -2.43 -1.67
C LEU A 124 13.49 -2.88 -3.01
N PHE A 125 12.47 -2.19 -3.50
CA PHE A 125 11.90 -2.51 -4.79
C PHE A 125 12.75 -2.05 -5.97
N ARG A 126 13.45 -0.92 -5.87
CA ARG A 126 14.31 -0.38 -6.93
C ARG A 126 15.69 -1.04 -6.99
N HIS A 127 16.21 -1.45 -5.85
CA HIS A 127 17.60 -1.89 -5.71
C HIS A 127 17.74 -3.27 -5.04
N GLY A 128 16.63 -3.87 -4.56
CA GLY A 128 16.67 -5.17 -3.91
C GLY A 128 16.88 -6.32 -4.88
N CYS A 129 17.31 -7.45 -4.32
CA CYS A 129 17.51 -8.70 -5.04
C CYS A 129 16.16 -9.22 -5.55
N GLY A 130 15.88 -9.02 -6.84
CA GLY A 130 14.59 -9.32 -7.47
C GLY A 130 14.08 -8.20 -8.39
N TYR A 131 14.68 -7.01 -8.31
CA TYR A 131 14.50 -5.97 -9.31
C TYR A 131 15.18 -6.37 -10.63
N ASP A 132 14.40 -6.78 -11.61
CA ASP A 132 14.90 -6.95 -12.97
C ASP A 132 14.96 -5.58 -13.67
N ALA A 133 16.15 -4.98 -13.71
CA ALA A 133 16.39 -3.72 -14.40
C ALA A 133 16.07 -3.76 -15.91
N ARG A 134 15.93 -4.96 -16.51
CA ARG A 134 15.50 -5.10 -17.92
C ARG A 134 14.01 -4.83 -18.11
N SER A 135 13.25 -4.91 -17.03
CA SER A 135 11.79 -4.71 -17.02
C SER A 135 11.39 -3.23 -17.00
N SER A 136 12.33 -2.33 -16.67
CA SER A 136 12.14 -0.87 -16.56
C SER A 136 11.98 -0.12 -17.89
N GLY A 137 11.77 -0.83 -19.00
CA GLY A 137 11.48 -0.23 -20.31
C GLY A 137 12.69 0.27 -21.09
N VAL A 138 13.93 -0.04 -20.66
CA VAL A 138 15.10 0.11 -21.53
C VAL A 138 15.20 -1.12 -22.41
N SER A 139 14.52 -1.07 -23.55
CA SER A 139 14.62 -2.04 -24.63
C SER A 139 16.03 -2.01 -25.23
N THR A 140 16.96 -2.77 -24.66
CA THR A 140 18.13 -3.21 -25.42
C THR A 140 17.64 -4.23 -26.44
N SER A 141 17.54 -3.78 -27.68
CA SER A 141 17.16 -4.55 -28.85
C SER A 141 17.91 -5.88 -28.97
N GLN A 142 17.16 -6.91 -29.39
CA GLN A 142 17.58 -8.23 -29.90
C GLN A 142 17.97 -9.31 -28.89
N GLY A 143 17.03 -10.21 -28.60
CA GLY A 143 17.32 -11.57 -28.15
C GLY A 143 16.21 -12.23 -27.32
N ASP A 144 15.40 -13.07 -27.97
CA ASP A 144 14.56 -14.16 -27.42
C ASP A 144 13.41 -13.83 -26.44
N GLU A 145 12.18 -13.84 -26.97
CA GLU A 145 10.91 -13.44 -26.31
C GLU A 145 10.19 -14.57 -25.54
N THR A 146 10.89 -15.46 -24.83
CA THR A 146 10.21 -16.56 -24.12
C THR A 146 10.66 -16.79 -22.68
N ILE A 147 10.80 -15.73 -21.87
CA ILE A 147 10.95 -15.89 -20.42
C ILE A 147 10.13 -14.81 -19.67
N GLN A 148 9.07 -15.28 -19.02
CA GLN A 148 8.47 -14.75 -17.78
C GLN A 148 8.07 -13.26 -17.74
N GLN A 149 6.78 -13.01 -17.97
CA GLN A 149 6.07 -11.89 -17.34
C GLN A 149 6.08 -12.07 -15.81
N TYR A 150 7.19 -11.76 -15.15
CA TYR A 150 7.12 -11.35 -13.76
C TYR A 150 6.26 -10.08 -13.76
N GLN A 151 5.08 -10.15 -13.14
CA GLN A 151 4.23 -9.00 -12.93
C GLN A 151 5.07 -7.94 -12.21
N GLN A 152 5.51 -6.93 -12.95
CA GLN A 152 6.24 -5.81 -12.39
C GLN A 152 5.38 -5.20 -11.30
N GLN A 153 5.85 -5.27 -10.07
CA GLN A 153 5.20 -4.61 -8.96
C GLN A 153 5.26 -3.13 -9.23
N ARG A 154 4.09 -2.50 -9.34
CA ARG A 154 4.00 -1.08 -9.61
C ARG A 154 4.00 -0.35 -8.28
N GLN A 155 4.90 0.61 -8.16
CA GLN A 155 4.93 1.51 -7.01
C GLN A 155 4.68 2.92 -7.46
N MET A 156 4.04 3.66 -6.57
CA MET A 156 3.89 5.08 -6.72
C MET A 156 3.99 5.76 -5.37
N CYS A 157 4.67 6.91 -5.38
CA CYS A 157 4.52 7.88 -4.31
C CYS A 157 3.17 8.57 -4.44
N LEU A 158 2.47 8.73 -3.32
CA LEU A 158 1.30 9.60 -3.24
C LEU A 158 1.62 11.02 -3.73
N GLN A 159 2.79 11.52 -3.34
CA GLN A 159 3.26 12.87 -3.64
C GLN A 159 3.66 13.10 -5.11
N ASP A 160 3.80 12.04 -5.90
CA ASP A 160 4.10 12.13 -7.33
C ASP A 160 2.81 12.22 -8.17
N ARG A 161 1.62 12.14 -7.56
CA ARG A 161 0.36 12.23 -8.30
C ARG A 161 0.12 13.65 -8.82
N PRO A 162 -0.55 13.78 -9.99
CA PRO A 162 -0.95 15.08 -10.52
C PRO A 162 -1.97 15.80 -9.62
N ASN A 163 -2.83 15.04 -8.93
CA ASN A 163 -3.79 15.59 -7.99
C ASN A 163 -3.10 15.99 -6.68
N ARG A 164 -3.01 17.30 -6.44
CA ARG A 164 -2.34 17.89 -5.27
C ARG A 164 -2.99 17.53 -3.94
N ASP A 165 -4.24 17.09 -3.94
CA ASP A 165 -4.93 16.65 -2.71
C ASP A 165 -4.24 15.43 -2.07
N TYR A 166 -3.52 14.62 -2.87
CA TYR A 166 -2.74 13.49 -2.39
C TYR A 166 -1.31 13.86 -1.96
N ASN A 167 -0.86 15.09 -2.25
CA ASN A 167 0.51 15.54 -2.04
C ASN A 167 0.71 16.08 -0.63
N VAL A 168 0.19 15.35 0.35
CA VAL A 168 0.22 15.71 1.75
C VAL A 168 1.19 14.78 2.46
N CYS A 169 2.11 15.38 3.21
CA CYS A 169 3.01 14.67 4.09
C CYS A 169 2.69 15.04 5.52
N CYS A 170 2.28 14.06 6.30
CA CYS A 170 2.23 14.21 7.74
C CYS A 170 3.11 13.14 8.38
N ALA A 171 3.93 13.58 9.33
CA ALA A 171 4.30 12.71 10.43
C ALA A 171 3.11 12.73 11.38
N TRP A 172 2.71 11.55 11.87
CA TRP A 172 1.84 11.44 13.05
C TRP A 172 2.64 11.99 14.24
N THR A 173 2.71 13.32 14.33
CA THR A 173 3.38 14.02 15.40
C THR A 173 2.38 14.08 16.55
N GLU A 174 2.82 13.65 17.74
CA GLU A 174 2.09 13.74 19.02
C GLU A 174 1.88 15.20 19.46
N THR A 175 1.32 16.04 18.60
CA THR A 175 0.98 17.41 18.97
C THR A 175 -0.50 17.64 18.75
N GLU A 176 -1.31 16.97 19.56
CA GLU A 176 -2.55 17.49 20.16
C GLU A 176 -2.79 16.77 21.51
N GLU A 177 -1.90 17.00 22.48
CA GLU A 177 -2.26 17.07 23.90
C GLU A 177 -2.07 18.51 24.39
#